data_AF-I4HZZ4-F1
#
_entry.id   AF-I4HZZ4-F1
#
_cell.length_a   1.000
_cell.length_b   1.000
_cell.length_c   1.000
_cell.angle_alpha   90.00
_cell.angle_beta   90.00
_cell.angle_gamma   90.00
#
_symmetry.space_group_name_H-M   'P 1'
#
loop_
_entity.id
_entity.type
_entity.pdbx_description
1 polymer ?
#
loop_
_entity_poly.entity_id
_entity_poly.type
_entity_poly.pdbx_seq_one_letter_code
_entity_poly.pdbx_strand_id
1 'polypeptide(L)' 'MRDFYDDDQQYLESHILRDGDVVLLIQGGHGFQVLEEVEMIEVKQGPYVGNQDKTRFTGIEETVVKMAGAEIA' A
#
# COMPACT_ATOMS: atom_id res chain seq x y z
N MET A 1 -3.08 1.04 7.38
CA MET A 1 -1.81 0.32 7.16
C MET A 1 -1.57 0.11 5.67
N ARG A 2 -0.32 0.22 5.23
CA ARG A 2 0.14 -0.08 3.88
C ARG A 2 1.20 -1.16 3.92
N ASP A 3 1.03 -2.17 3.07
CA ASP A 3 2.01 -3.22 2.86
C ASP A 3 2.73 -2.95 1.54
N PHE A 4 4.04 -3.15 1.50
CA PHE A 4 4.84 -2.97 0.30
C PHE A 4 5.43 -4.30 -0.15
N TYR A 5 5.43 -4.50 -1.47
CA TYR A 5 5.93 -5.70 -2.12
C TYR A 5 6.87 -5.33 -3.27
N ASP A 6 7.86 -6.17 -3.53
CA ASP A 6 8.67 -6.05 -4.74
C ASP A 6 7.91 -6.51 -6.01
N ASP A 7 8.58 -6.45 -7.16
CA ASP A 7 7.99 -6.84 -8.45
C ASP A 7 7.71 -8.35 -8.55
N ASP A 8 8.38 -9.17 -7.73
CA ASP A 8 8.16 -10.61 -7.61
C ASP A 8 7.04 -10.94 -6.61
N GLN A 9 6.30 -9.93 -6.15
CA GLN A 9 5.20 -10.03 -5.18
C GLN A 9 5.66 -10.50 -3.79
N GLN A 10 6.95 -10.37 -3.47
CA GLN A 10 7.49 -10.70 -2.15
C GLN A 10 7.27 -9.52 -1.20
N TYR A 11 6.79 -9.83 0.00
CA TYR A 11 6.56 -8.83 1.04
C TYR A 11 7.87 -8.23 1.55
N LEU A 12 7.90 -6.91 1.66
CA LEU A 12 9.02 -6.15 2.19
C LEU A 12 8.76 -5.74 3.65
N GLU A 13 7.77 -4.87 3.85
CA GLU A 13 7.42 -4.28 5.15
C GLU A 13 6.04 -3.61 5.10
N SER A 14 5.55 -3.22 6.28
CA SER A 14 4.31 -2.47 6.45
C SER A 14 4.51 -1.18 7.22
N HIS A 15 3.75 -0.15 6.83
CA HIS A 15 3.73 1.17 7.47
C HIS A 15 2.31 1.53 7.92
N ILE A 16 2.20 2.16 9.10
CA ILE A 16 0.96 2.82 9.51
C ILE A 16 0.99 4.24 8.96
N LEU A 17 0.05 4.55 8.06
CA LEU A 17 -0.22 5.92 7.65
C LEU A 17 -1.24 6.54 8.61
N ARG A 18 -0.98 7.76 9.00
CA ARG A 18 -1.79 8.61 9.86
C ARG A 18 -2.26 9.84 9.10
N ASP A 19 -3.06 10.67 9.76
CA ASP A 19 -3.49 11.95 9.21
C ASP A 19 -2.29 12.81 8.79
N GLY A 20 -2.39 13.42 7.62
CA GLY A 20 -1.33 14.22 7.00
C GLY A 20 -0.26 13.44 6.23
N ASP A 21 -0.15 12.11 6.40
CA ASP A 21 0.85 11.33 5.69
C ASP A 21 0.52 11.19 4.20
N VAL A 22 1.56 11.29 3.35
CA VAL A 22 1.44 11.12 1.91
C VAL A 22 2.32 9.95 1.46
N VAL A 23 1.73 9.05 0.67
CA VAL A 23 2.46 7.94 0.03
C VAL A 23 2.43 8.09 -1.48
N LEU A 24 3.61 7.96 -2.12
CA LEU A 24 3.75 7.92 -3.57
C LEU A 24 4.11 6.50 -4.01
N LEU A 25 3.30 5.94 -4.89
CA LEU A 25 3.44 4.56 -5.37
C LEU A 25 3.87 4.59 -6.85
N ILE A 26 5.12 4.19 -7.11
CA ILE A 26 5.74 4.26 -8.46
C ILE A 26 5.94 2.86 -9.04
N GLN A 27 6.43 1.92 -8.24
CA GLN A 27 6.80 0.56 -8.66
C GLN A 27 6.52 -0.43 -7.51
N GLY A 28 6.45 -1.72 -7.83
CA GLY A 28 6.13 -2.79 -6.90
C GLY A 28 4.64 -2.94 -6.62
N GLY A 29 4.33 -3.85 -5.70
CA GLY A 29 2.98 -4.10 -5.22
C GLY A 29 2.68 -3.33 -3.93
N HIS A 30 1.40 -3.10 -3.67
CA HIS A 30 0.97 -2.55 -2.38
C HIS A 30 -0.38 -3.11 -1.91
N GLY A 31 -0.48 -3.33 -0.60
CA GLY A 31 -1.70 -3.69 0.12
C GLY A 31 -2.31 -2.48 0.84
N PHE A 32 -3.61 -2.53 1.13
CA PHE A 32 -4.27 -1.55 1.99
C PHE A 32 -5.05 -2.26 3.09
N GLN A 33 -4.94 -1.76 4.31
CA GLN A 33 -5.87 -2.09 5.37
C GLN A 33 -6.30 -0.82 6.10
N VAL A 34 -7.61 -0.60 6.16
CA VAL A 34 -8.23 0.45 6.97
C VAL A 34 -8.29 -0.03 8.41
N LEU A 35 -7.62 0.67 9.33
CA LEU A 35 -7.58 0.29 10.76
C LEU A 35 -8.71 0.93 11.57
N GLU A 36 -9.15 2.11 11.13
CA GLU A 36 -10.25 2.89 11.70
C GLU A 36 -10.94 3.69 10.58
N GLU A 37 -12.12 4.25 10.86
CA GLU A 37 -12.84 5.06 9.87
C GLU A 37 -11.97 6.22 9.36
N VAL A 38 -11.84 6.34 8.04
CA VAL A 38 -10.91 7.27 7.40
C VAL A 38 -11.49 7.81 6.09
N GLU A 39 -11.22 9.08 5.82
CA GLU A 39 -11.32 9.66 4.48
C GLU A 39 -9.91 9.82 3.90
N MET A 40 -9.73 9.46 2.63
CA MET A 40 -8.47 9.61 1.93
C MET A 40 -8.69 10.11 0.52
N ILE A 41 -7.72 10.86 0.01
CA ILE A 41 -7.68 11.30 -1.39
C ILE A 41 -6.70 10.40 -2.14
N GLU A 42 -7.19 9.69 -3.14
CA GLU A 42 -6.35 8.91 -4.05
C GLU A 42 -6.26 9.63 -5.40
N VAL A 43 -5.03 9.98 -5.81
CA VAL A 43 -4.75 10.58 -7.12
C VAL A 43 -4.05 9.54 -7.99
N LYS A 44 -4.61 9.25 -9.16
CA LYS A 44 -4.06 8.29 -10.13
C LYS A 44 -3.64 8.99 -11.40
N GLN A 45 -2.47 8.60 -11.93
CA GLN A 45 -2.04 8.99 -13.27
C GLN A 45 -2.81 8.15 -14.30
N GLY A 46 -3.35 8.79 -15.35
CA GLY A 46 -4.17 8.14 -16.36
C GLY A 46 -3.37 7.43 -17.47
N PRO A 47 -4.06 6.80 -18.45
CA PRO A 47 -5.51 6.76 -18.65
C PRO A 47 -6.22 5.73 -17.74
N TYR A 48 -7.48 5.97 -17.41
CA TYR A 48 -8.29 5.01 -16.67
C TYR A 48 -8.66 3.82 -17.56
N VAL A 49 -8.09 2.64 -17.27
CA VAL A 49 -8.33 1.39 -18.03
C VAL A 49 -9.22 0.39 -17.29
N GLY A 50 -9.94 0.85 -16.26
CA GLY A 50 -10.90 0.04 -15.51
C GLY A 50 -10.26 -1.14 -14.78
N ASN A 51 -10.78 -2.35 -14.99
CA ASN A 51 -10.30 -3.55 -14.29
C ASN A 51 -8.94 -4.05 -14.77
N GLN A 52 -8.44 -3.56 -15.91
CA GLN A 52 -7.14 -3.96 -16.46
C GLN A 52 -5.99 -3.10 -15.93
N ASP A 53 -6.27 -2.19 -15.00
CA ASP A 53 -5.32 -1.21 -14.46
C ASP A 53 -4.21 -1.84 -13.60
N LYS A 54 -4.43 -3.06 -13.08
CA LYS A 54 -3.51 -3.69 -12.14
C LYS A 54 -3.60 -5.21 -12.11
N THR A 55 -2.45 -5.82 -11.89
CA THR A 55 -2.33 -7.21 -11.44
C THR A 55 -2.80 -7.31 -9.99
N ARG A 56 -3.59 -8.35 -9.69
CA ARG A 56 -4.06 -8.65 -8.33
C ARG A 56 -3.46 -9.98 -7.87
N PHE A 57 -3.04 -10.03 -6.62
CA PHE A 57 -2.48 -11.22 -5.98
C PHE A 57 -2.86 -11.24 -4.50
N THR A 58 -2.65 -12.38 -3.85
CA THR A 58 -2.90 -12.53 -2.42
C THR A 58 -1.79 -11.85 -1.63
N GLY A 59 -2.16 -10.92 -0.75
CA GLY A 59 -1.21 -10.24 0.13
C GLY A 59 -0.72 -11.11 1.28
N ILE A 60 0.11 -10.52 2.14
CA ILE A 60 0.62 -11.14 3.35
C ILE A 60 -0.49 -11.40 4.38
N GLU A 61 -0.32 -12.46 5.18
CA GLU A 61 -1.17 -12.74 6.34
C GLU A 61 -0.87 -11.77 7.49
N GLU A 62 -1.89 -11.32 8.22
CA GLU A 62 -1.71 -10.34 9.32
C GLU A 62 -0.74 -10.84 10.41
N THR A 63 -0.65 -12.15 10.61
CA THR A 63 0.20 -12.77 11.65
C THR A 63 1.70 -12.63 11.42
N VAL A 64 2.12 -12.26 10.21
CA VAL A 64 3.54 -12.17 9.82
C VAL A 64 3.95 -10.75 9.41
N VAL A 65 3.09 -9.75 9.64
CA VAL A 65 3.35 -8.34 9.36
C VAL A 65 4.59 -7.84 10.11
N LYS A 66 5.50 -7.19 9.39
CA LYS A 66 6.67 -6.51 9.94
C LYS A 66 6.47 -5.00 9.83
N MET A 67 6.34 -4.34 10.97
CA MET A 67 6.25 -2.89 11.01
C MET A 67 7.61 -2.26 10.73
N ALA A 68 7.66 -1.38 9.73
CA ALA A 68 8.82 -0.54 9.50
C ALA A 68 9.03 0.43 10.67
N GLY A 69 10.28 0.73 11.00
CA GLY A 69 10.62 1.74 12.00
C GLY A 69 10.17 3.13 11.53
N ALA A 70 9.47 3.86 12.38
CA ALA A 70 8.87 5.15 12.04
C ALA A 70 9.94 6.24 11.85
N GLU A 71 10.23 6.60 10.60
CA GLU A 71 10.57 7.98 10.18
C GLU A 71 10.03 8.20 8.76
N ILE A 72 8.75 8.58 8.68
CA ILE A 72 8.22 9.30 7.52
C ILE A 72 8.31 10.79 7.88
N ALA A 73 9.19 11.49 7.16
CA ALA A 73 9.55 12.89 7.37
C ALA A 73 8.50 13.86 6.80
#